data_AF-W1TXM9-F1
#
_entry.id   AF-W1TXM9-F1
#
_cell.length_a   1.000
_cell.length_b   1.000
_cell.length_c   1.000
_cell.angle_alpha   90.00
_cell.angle_beta   90.00
_cell.angle_gamma   90.00
#
_symmetry.space_group_name_H-M   'P 1'
#
loop_
_entity.id
_entity.type
_entity.pdbx_description
1 polymer ?
#
loop_
_entity_poly.entity_id
_entity_poly.type
_entity_poly.pdbx_seq_one_letter_code
_entity_poly.pdbx_strand_id
1 'polypeptide(L)' 'MISYEEYRELVVKGFKYYWEDLSDEEVEVYFEREGNKITRESYEDDVESLKREEIIESALEKSCPESVAYCLSLMY' A
#
# COMPACT_ATOMS: atom_id res chain seq x y z
N MET A 1 -5.80 13.92 -7.39
CA MET A 1 -6.13 12.89 -6.38
C MET A 1 -6.09 11.54 -7.07
N ILE A 2 -5.03 10.79 -6.81
CA ILE A 2 -4.81 9.42 -7.27
C ILE A 2 -6.02 8.51 -6.98
N SER A 3 -6.37 7.66 -7.94
CA SER A 3 -7.42 6.64 -7.77
C SER A 3 -6.94 5.49 -6.87
N TYR A 4 -7.86 4.75 -6.26
CA TYR A 4 -7.49 3.57 -5.47
C TYR A 4 -6.73 2.51 -6.29
N GLU A 5 -7.07 2.34 -7.58
CA GLU A 5 -6.38 1.39 -8.46
C GLU A 5 -4.92 1.80 -8.70
N GLU A 6 -4.67 3.07 -9.00
CA GLU A 6 -3.32 3.62 -9.12
C GLU A 6 -2.55 3.52 -7.79
N TYR A 7 -3.21 3.77 -6.65
CA TYR A 7 -2.60 3.63 -5.32
C TYR A 7 -2.21 2.18 -5.06
N ARG A 8 -3.11 1.23 -5.37
CA ARG A 8 -2.84 -0.22 -5.25
C ARG A 8 -1.65 -0.63 -6.10
N GLU A 9 -1.54 -0.17 -7.34
CA GLU A 9 -0.39 -0.48 -8.20
C GLU A 9 0.92 0.01 -7.59
N LEU A 10 0.94 1.22 -7.03
CA LEU A 10 2.11 1.75 -6.30
C LEU A 10 2.46 0.88 -5.09
N VAL A 11 1.44 0.44 -4.34
CA VAL A 11 1.62 -0.42 -3.16
C VAL A 11 2.23 -1.76 -3.57
N VAL A 12 1.64 -2.43 -4.56
CA VAL A 12 2.11 -3.74 -5.06
C VAL A 12 3.53 -3.63 -5.63
N LYS A 13 3.83 -2.53 -6.33
CA LYS A 13 5.17 -2.27 -6.87
C LYS A 13 6.19 -2.04 -5.75
N GLY A 14 5.86 -1.23 -4.75
CA GLY A 14 6.71 -1.00 -3.58
C GLY A 14 6.93 -2.29 -2.79
N PHE A 15 5.87 -3.06 -2.58
CA PHE A 15 5.91 -4.35 -1.94
C PHE A 15 6.88 -5.33 -2.62
N LYS A 16 6.78 -5.48 -3.94
CA LYS A 16 7.71 -6.31 -4.73
C LYS A 16 9.16 -5.84 -4.66
N TYR A 17 9.39 -4.54 -4.55
CA TYR A 17 10.74 -4.00 -4.38
C TYR A 17 11.37 -4.42 -3.04
N TYR A 18 10.57 -4.53 -1.97
CA TYR A 18 11.07 -5.01 -0.67
C TYR A 18 11.10 -6.53 -0.54
N TRP A 19 10.26 -7.23 -1.32
CA TRP A 19 10.12 -8.68 -1.30
C TRP A 19 10.39 -9.25 -2.70
N GLU A 20 11.57 -8.97 -3.25
CA GLU A 20 11.95 -9.38 -4.61
C GLU A 20 11.94 -10.91 -4.81
N ASP A 21 12.07 -11.67 -3.71
CA ASP A 21 12.05 -13.13 -3.71
C ASP A 21 10.63 -13.72 -3.85
N LEU A 22 9.58 -12.92 -3.61
CA LEU A 22 8.19 -13.39 -3.77
C LEU A 22 7.79 -13.37 -5.24
N SER A 23 7.14 -14.45 -5.67
CA SER A 23 6.51 -14.52 -6.99
C SER A 23 5.29 -13.59 -7.07
N ASP A 24 4.92 -13.20 -8.30
CA ASP A 24 3.71 -12.43 -8.59
C ASP A 24 2.44 -13.07 -8.02
N GLU A 25 2.38 -14.41 -8.02
CA GLU A 25 1.27 -15.18 -7.47
C GLU A 25 1.21 -15.08 -5.94
N GLU A 26 2.35 -15.20 -5.26
CA GLU A 26 2.41 -15.05 -3.80
C GLU A 26 2.02 -13.64 -3.36
N VAL A 27 2.45 -12.62 -4.13
CA VAL A 27 2.04 -11.24 -3.89
C VAL A 27 0.52 -11.10 -4.05
N GLU A 28 -0.07 -11.56 -5.15
CA GLU A 28 -1.52 -11.43 -5.35
C GLU A 28 -2.34 -12.22 -4.32
N VAL A 29 -1.91 -13.42 -3.94
CA VAL A 29 -2.56 -14.19 -2.85
C VAL A 29 -2.54 -13.41 -1.53
N TYR A 30 -1.46 -12.71 -1.20
CA TYR A 30 -1.41 -11.84 -0.02
C TYR A 30 -2.41 -10.68 -0.13
N PHE A 31 -2.46 -10.00 -1.27
CA PHE A 31 -3.39 -8.88 -1.48
C PHE A 31 -4.86 -9.33 -1.48
N GLU A 32 -5.19 -10.50 -2.04
CA GLU A 32 -6.55 -11.04 -1.98
C GLU A 32 -6.99 -11.39 -0.56
N ARG A 33 -6.10 -11.92 0.27
CA ARG A 33 -6.45 -12.34 1.64
C ARG A 33 -6.53 -11.17 2.61
N GLU A 34 -5.51 -10.31 2.61
CA GLU A 34 -5.34 -9.29 3.65
C GLU A 34 -4.88 -7.94 3.10
N GLY A 35 -3.96 -7.94 2.14
CA GLY A 35 -3.33 -6.70 1.66
C GLY A 35 -4.31 -5.69 1.10
N ASN A 36 -5.32 -6.09 0.31
CA ASN A 36 -6.29 -5.16 -0.28
C ASN A 36 -7.10 -4.40 0.79
N LYS A 37 -7.45 -5.07 1.90
CA LYS A 37 -8.19 -4.44 2.99
C LYS A 37 -7.35 -3.37 3.66
N ILE A 38 -6.12 -3.72 4.02
CA ILE A 38 -5.16 -2.80 4.66
C ILE A 38 -4.86 -1.62 3.74
N THR A 39 -4.57 -1.88 2.47
CA THR A 39 -4.33 -0.86 1.44
C THR A 39 -5.52 0.07 1.28
N ARG A 40 -6.74 -0.42 1.41
CA ARG A 40 -7.96 0.40 1.31
C ARG A 40 -8.17 1.28 2.53
N GLU A 41 -7.99 0.74 3.73
CA GLU A 41 -8.06 1.52 4.97
C GLU A 41 -7.01 2.65 4.97
N SER A 42 -5.76 2.33 4.62
CA SER A 42 -4.71 3.35 4.49
C SER A 42 -5.03 4.41 3.42
N TYR A 43 -5.56 4.02 2.26
CA TYR A 43 -5.96 4.98 1.22
C TYR A 43 -7.05 5.94 1.70
N GLU A 44 -8.02 5.45 2.46
CA GLU A 44 -9.13 6.28 2.99
C GLU A 44 -8.61 7.29 4.03
N ASP A 45 -7.74 6.86 4.95
CA ASP A 45 -7.09 7.73 5.93
C ASP A 45 -6.21 8.80 5.26
N ASP A 46 -5.40 8.38 4.29
CA ASP A 46 -4.53 9.23 3.48
C ASP A 46 -5.31 10.32 2.72
N VAL A 47 -6.45 9.94 2.11
CA VAL A 47 -7.36 10.89 1.45
C VAL A 47 -7.98 11.85 2.45
N GLU A 48 -8.28 11.42 3.67
CA GLU A 48 -8.78 12.31 4.71
C GLU A 48 -7.71 13.31 5.17
N SER A 49 -6.48 12.87 5.43
CA SER A 49 -5.36 13.74 5.78
C SER A 49 -5.01 14.73 4.66
N LEU A 50 -5.15 14.35 3.38
CA LEU A 50 -5.04 15.28 2.26
C LEU A 50 -6.10 16.38 2.30
N LYS A 51 -7.36 16.02 2.58
CA LYS A 51 -8.46 17.00 2.69
C LYS A 51 -8.26 17.96 3.87
N ARG A 52 -7.56 17.52 4.91
CA ARG A 52 -7.19 18.32 6.08
C ARG A 52 -5.90 19.12 5.89
N GLU A 53 -5.26 19.03 4.73
CA GLU A 53 -3.96 19.66 4.41
C GLU A 53 -2.83 19.23 5.38
N GLU A 54 -2.98 18.07 6.03
CA GLU A 54 -1.98 17.50 6.93
C GLU A 54 -0.81 16.88 6.16
N ILE A 55 -1.10 16.38 4.95
CA ILE A 55 -0.12 15.83 4.02
C ILE A 55 -0.30 16.45 2.63
N ILE A 56 0.71 16.28 1.79
CA ILE A 56 0.69 16.67 0.37
C ILE A 56 0.52 15.44 -0.52
N GLU A 57 0.01 15.60 -1.74
CA GLU A 57 -0.29 14.48 -2.64
C GLU A 57 0.93 13.57 -2.91
N SER A 58 2.12 14.14 -3.00
CA SER A 58 3.37 13.39 -3.17
C SER A 58 3.76 12.54 -1.95
N ALA A 59 3.12 12.73 -0.80
CA ALA A 59 3.31 11.86 0.37
C ALA A 59 2.58 10.52 0.20
N LEU A 60 1.50 10.48 -0.60
CA LEU A 60 0.79 9.24 -0.90
C LEU A 60 1.67 8.24 -1.65
N GLU A 61 2.47 8.73 -2.59
CA GLU A 61 3.41 7.89 -3.35
C GLU A 61 4.50 7.28 -2.46
N LYS A 62 4.79 7.90 -1.30
CA LYS A 62 5.92 7.55 -0.42
C LYS A 62 5.53 6.78 0.84
N SER A 63 4.36 7.01 1.43
CA SER A 63 3.88 6.24 2.61
C SER A 63 3.40 4.83 2.24
N CYS A 64 3.08 4.65 0.96
CA CYS A 64 2.63 3.45 0.28
C CYS A 64 3.41 2.13 0.61
N PRO A 65 4.75 2.12 0.75
CA PRO A 65 5.50 0.90 1.03
C PRO A 65 5.64 0.58 2.53
N GLU A 66 5.56 1.59 3.40
CA GLU A 66 5.88 1.46 4.83
C GLU A 66 4.77 0.72 5.60
N SER A 67 3.50 0.99 5.25
CA SER A 67 2.33 0.36 5.86
C SER A 67 2.25 -1.14 5.55
N VAL A 68 2.62 -1.57 4.34
CA VAL A 68 2.52 -2.98 3.92
C VAL A 68 3.74 -3.79 4.34
N ALA A 69 4.93 -3.18 4.39
CA ALA A 69 6.13 -3.81 4.93
C ALA A 69 6.01 -4.15 6.42
N TYR A 70 5.32 -3.32 7.22
CA TYR A 70 5.06 -3.59 8.64
C TYR A 70 4.10 -4.78 8.85
N CYS A 71 3.13 -4.98 7.97
CA CYS A 71 2.18 -6.09 8.12
C CYS A 71 2.80 -7.45 7.81
N LEU A 72 3.77 -7.51 6.89
CA LEU A 72 4.43 -8.77 6.54
C LEU A 72 5.52 -9.18 7.54
N SER A 73 6.15 -8.22 8.23
CA SER A 73 7.05 -8.54 9.35
C SER A 73 6.34 -9.15 10.56
N LEU A 74 5.01 -9.12 10.60
CA LEU A 74 4.20 -9.83 11.60
C LEU A 74 3.81 -11.26 11.15
N MET A 75 4.02 -11.61 9.87
CA MET A 75 3.77 -12.96 9.34
C MET A 75 4.99 -13.89 9.40
N TYR A 76 6.18 -13.36 9.71
CA TYR A 76 7.43 -14.10 9.94
C TYR A 76 7.98 -13.85 11.35
#